data_AF-A0A3A6UGN5-F1
#
_entry.id   AF-A0A3A6UGN5-F1
#
_cell.length_a   1.000
_cell.length_b   1.000
_cell.length_c   1.000
_cell.angle_alpha   90.00
_cell.angle_beta   90.00
_cell.angle_gamma   90.00
#
_symmetry.space_group_name_H-M   'P 1'
#
loop_
_entity.id
_entity.type
_entity.pdbx_description
1 polymer ?
#
loop_
_entity_poly.entity_id
_entity_poly.type
_entity_poly.pdbx_seq_one_letter_code
_entity_poly.pdbx_strand_id
1 'polypeptide(L)'
;MGTVPKQFGAITHLVNNAGSLMKQSRLIDISAERIRKVINTNVIGSFICCREAIKHMPFGGSIVNVGSAASRLGAPNEYIDYAASKGAIDSLTTGLSLELAAQNIRVNCVRPGCIYP
;
A
#
# COMPACT_ATOMS: atom_id res chain seq x y z
N MET A 1 17.62 -18.72 -6.09
CA MET A 1 17.68 -17.54 -5.20
C MET A 1 17.03 -17.90 -3.87
N GLY A 2 17.66 -17.57 -2.73
CA GLY A 2 17.07 -17.77 -1.40
C GLY A 2 15.96 -16.76 -1.11
N THR A 3 15.03 -17.08 -0.22
CA THR A 3 14.02 -16.11 0.25
C THR A 3 14.68 -15.13 1.24
N VAL A 4 14.17 -13.90 1.35
CA VAL A 4 14.72 -12.87 2.27
C VAL A 4 14.92 -13.43 3.69
N PRO A 5 13.97 -14.16 4.31
CA PRO A 5 14.19 -14.70 5.64
C PRO A 5 15.35 -15.69 5.74
N LYS A 6 15.57 -16.50 4.70
CA LYS A 6 16.68 -17.47 4.66
C LYS A 6 18.04 -16.79 4.58
N GLN A 7 18.10 -15.62 3.95
CA GLN A 7 19.36 -14.92 3.70
C GLN A 7 19.68 -13.87 4.77
N PHE A 8 18.67 -13.23 5.36
CA PHE A 8 18.84 -12.06 6.23
C PHE A 8 18.19 -12.21 7.61
N GLY A 9 17.51 -13.33 7.90
CA GLY A 9 16.80 -13.55 9.16
C GLY A 9 15.38 -12.97 9.16
N ALA A 10 14.77 -12.89 10.35
CA ALA A 10 13.36 -12.52 10.48
C ALA A 10 13.05 -11.11 9.92
N ILE A 11 11.90 -10.97 9.27
CA ILE A 11 11.45 -9.69 8.73
C ILE A 11 10.85 -8.88 9.87
N THR A 12 11.57 -7.89 10.38
CA THR A 12 11.09 -7.04 11.47
C THR A 12 10.33 -5.81 10.98
N HIS A 13 10.59 -5.38 9.75
CA HIS A 13 10.02 -4.18 9.15
C HIS A 13 9.61 -4.40 7.70
N LEU A 14 8.46 -3.84 7.31
CA LEU A 14 8.00 -3.79 5.93
C LEU A 14 7.59 -2.36 5.56
N VAL A 15 8.01 -1.90 4.38
CA VAL A 15 7.53 -0.65 3.79
C VAL A 15 6.90 -0.93 2.42
N ASN A 16 5.59 -0.79 2.33
CA ASN A 16 4.87 -0.86 1.05
C ASN A 16 4.89 0.52 0.37
N ASN A 17 6.00 0.82 -0.30
CA ASN A 17 6.20 2.06 -1.04
C ASN A 17 5.82 1.95 -2.53
N ALA A 18 5.92 0.75 -3.11
CA ALA A 18 5.65 0.57 -4.53
C ALA A 18 4.24 1.06 -4.90
N GLY A 19 4.16 1.89 -5.93
CA GLY A 19 2.92 2.46 -6.40
C GLY A 19 3.04 2.98 -7.83
N SER A 20 1.96 2.89 -8.59
CA SER A 20 1.82 3.40 -9.93
C SER A 20 0.76 4.50 -9.94
N LEU A 21 1.17 5.67 -10.42
CA LEU A 21 0.29 6.77 -10.80
C LEU A 21 0.33 6.87 -12.33
N MET A 22 -0.84 7.04 -12.93
CA MET A 22 -1.01 7.08 -14.38
C MET A 22 -1.35 8.50 -14.83
N LYS A 23 -1.30 8.75 -16.15
CA LYS A 23 -1.58 10.06 -16.75
C LYS A 23 -2.90 10.65 -16.25
N GLN A 24 -2.95 11.96 -16.02
CA GLN A 24 -4.20 12.62 -15.66
C GLN A 24 -5.29 12.39 -16.71
N SER A 25 -6.50 12.06 -16.25
CA SER A 25 -7.64 11.65 -17.09
C SER A 25 -8.96 11.80 -16.34
N ARG A 26 -10.02 12.17 -17.07
CA ARG A 26 -11.39 12.01 -16.58
C ARG A 26 -11.76 10.53 -16.55
N LEU A 27 -12.68 10.15 -15.65
CA LEU A 27 -13.11 8.75 -15.48
C LEU A 27 -13.59 8.12 -16.80
N ILE A 28 -14.35 8.85 -17.60
CA ILE A 28 -14.90 8.35 -18.88
C ILE A 28 -13.81 7.92 -19.88
N ASP A 29 -12.59 8.42 -19.71
CA ASP A 29 -11.45 8.14 -20.58
C ASP A 29 -10.46 7.13 -19.95
N ILE A 30 -10.74 6.67 -18.72
CA ILE A 30 -9.91 5.67 -18.03
C ILE A 30 -10.31 4.27 -18.50
N SER A 31 -9.38 3.56 -19.13
CA SER A 31 -9.58 2.18 -19.56
C SER A 31 -9.62 1.19 -18.38
N ALA A 32 -10.35 0.09 -18.55
CA ALA A 32 -10.36 -1.00 -17.57
C ALA A 32 -8.96 -1.60 -17.33
N GLU A 33 -8.14 -1.67 -18.39
CA GLU A 33 -6.73 -2.09 -18.33
C GLU A 33 -5.94 -1.25 -17.32
N ARG A 34 -6.06 0.08 -17.41
CA ARG A 34 -5.41 1.03 -16.51
C ARG A 34 -5.87 0.82 -15.06
N ILE A 35 -7.19 0.70 -14.84
CA ILE A 35 -7.75 0.47 -13.49
C ILE A 35 -7.15 -0.79 -12.89
N ARG A 36 -7.14 -1.91 -13.64
CA ARG A 36 -6.56 -3.18 -13.17
C ARG A 36 -5.08 -3.02 -12.85
N LYS A 37 -4.31 -2.33 -13.70
CA LYS A 37 -2.88 -2.09 -13.46
C LYS A 37 -2.66 -1.33 -12.16
N VAL A 38 -3.38 -0.24 -11.94
CA VAL A 38 -3.27 0.58 -10.72
C VAL A 38 -3.65 -0.23 -9.48
N ILE A 39 -4.75 -0.98 -9.52
CA ILE A 39 -5.19 -1.84 -8.40
C ILE A 39 -4.19 -2.97 -8.14
N ASN A 40 -3.70 -3.64 -9.17
CA ASN A 40 -2.75 -4.74 -9.03
C ASN A 40 -1.45 -4.27 -8.37
N THR A 41 -0.89 -3.14 -8.80
CA THR A 41 0.33 -2.60 -8.20
C THR A 41 0.08 -2.03 -6.81
N ASN A 42 -0.89 -1.14 -6.66
CA ASN A 42 -1.02 -0.34 -5.45
C ASN A 42 -1.67 -1.13 -4.32
N VAL A 43 -2.67 -1.95 -4.64
CA VAL A 43 -3.50 -2.66 -3.65
C VAL A 43 -3.04 -4.10 -3.52
N ILE A 44 -3.16 -4.90 -4.57
CA ILE A 44 -2.89 -6.35 -4.51
C ILE A 44 -1.44 -6.63 -4.10
N GLY A 45 -0.49 -5.87 -4.65
CA GLY A 45 0.92 -5.93 -4.24
C GLY A 45 1.09 -5.73 -2.73
N SER A 46 0.53 -4.64 -2.19
CA SER A 46 0.60 -4.32 -0.76
C SER A 46 -0.04 -5.40 0.12
N PHE A 47 -1.20 -5.95 -0.28
CA PHE A 47 -1.86 -7.05 0.42
C PHE A 47 -0.98 -8.30 0.47
N ILE A 48 -0.40 -8.70 -0.66
CA ILE A 48 0.46 -9.89 -0.74
C ILE A 48 1.73 -9.68 0.09
N CYS A 49 2.36 -8.50 -0.01
CA CYS A 49 3.55 -8.18 0.77
C CYS A 49 3.28 -8.22 2.28
N CYS A 50 2.18 -7.61 2.74
CA CYS A 50 1.76 -7.72 4.14
C CYS A 50 1.53 -9.18 4.54
N ARG A 51 0.73 -9.92 3.77
CA ARG A 51 0.40 -11.32 4.06
C ARG A 51 1.63 -12.19 4.22
N GLU A 52 2.60 -12.07 3.31
CA GLU A 52 3.83 -12.87 3.38
C GLU A 52 4.79 -12.39 4.48
N ALA A 53 4.88 -11.08 4.74
CA ALA A 53 5.71 -10.56 5.81
C ALA A 53 5.21 -10.98 7.20
N ILE A 54 3.90 -10.89 7.45
CA ILE A 54 3.29 -11.22 8.74
C ILE A 54 3.55 -12.67 9.16
N LYS A 55 3.61 -13.62 8.21
CA LYS A 55 3.95 -15.04 8.48
C LYS A 55 5.32 -15.23 9.14
N HIS A 56 6.23 -14.28 8.95
CA HIS A 56 7.62 -14.36 9.39
C HIS A 56 8.02 -13.20 10.30
N MET A 57 7.08 -12.31 10.65
CA MET A 57 7.33 -11.14 11.45
C MET A 57 7.22 -11.49 12.94
N PRO A 58 8.26 -11.23 13.75
CA PRO A 58 8.18 -11.45 15.18
C PRO A 58 7.28 -10.41 15.84
N PHE A 59 6.89 -10.68 17.09
CA PHE A 59 6.19 -9.71 17.92
C PHE A 59 7.01 -8.41 18.03
N GLY A 60 6.34 -7.26 18.00
CA GLY A 60 7.01 -5.95 18.03
C GLY A 60 7.43 -5.40 16.66
N GLY A 61 7.13 -6.11 15.56
CA GLY A 61 7.44 -5.65 14.20
C GLY A 61 6.69 -4.38 13.77
N SER A 62 7.01 -3.87 12.57
CA SER A 62 6.39 -2.66 12.04
C SER A 62 6.13 -2.71 10.55
N ILE A 63 4.95 -2.26 10.13
CA ILE A 63 4.56 -2.09 8.73
C ILE A 63 4.24 -0.62 8.48
N VAL A 64 4.80 -0.06 7.41
CA VAL A 64 4.48 1.28 6.92
C VAL A 64 3.93 1.16 5.50
N ASN A 65 2.70 1.61 5.30
CA ASN A 65 2.11 1.72 3.98
C ASN A 65 2.22 3.16 3.46
N VAL A 66 2.56 3.32 2.18
CA VAL A 66 2.58 4.63 1.55
C VAL A 66 1.24 4.88 0.87
N GLY A 67 0.40 5.68 1.52
CA GLY A 67 -0.85 6.22 1.02
C GLY A 67 -0.63 7.43 0.09
N SER A 68 -1.58 8.36 0.11
CA SER A 68 -1.46 9.67 -0.57
C SER A 68 -2.50 10.62 -0.01
N ALA A 69 -2.26 11.94 -0.05
CA ALA A 69 -3.33 12.92 0.20
C ALA A 69 -4.55 12.71 -0.74
N ALA A 70 -4.32 12.16 -1.94
CA ALA A 70 -5.36 11.83 -2.90
C ALA A 70 -6.40 10.84 -2.34
N SER A 71 -6.07 9.99 -1.37
CA SER A 71 -7.04 9.07 -0.76
C SER A 71 -8.19 9.80 -0.04
N ARG A 72 -7.95 11.05 0.39
CA ARG A 72 -8.95 11.90 1.03
C ARG A 72 -9.53 12.94 0.10
N LEU A 73 -8.77 13.40 -0.88
CA LEU A 73 -9.17 14.45 -1.82
C LEU A 73 -9.94 13.92 -3.04
N GLY A 74 -9.85 12.62 -3.34
CA GLY A 74 -10.55 11.98 -4.46
C GLY A 74 -9.97 12.27 -5.86
N ALA A 75 -9.13 13.30 -6.01
CA ALA A 75 -8.43 13.68 -7.24
C ALA A 75 -9.34 13.78 -8.49
N PRO A 76 -10.45 14.55 -8.43
CA PRO A 76 -11.39 14.68 -9.53
C PRO A 76 -10.71 15.24 -10.79
N ASN A 77 -11.08 14.73 -11.97
CA ASN A 77 -10.50 15.08 -13.28
C ASN A 77 -9.01 14.75 -13.46
N GLU A 78 -8.37 14.12 -12.48
CA GLU A 78 -6.95 13.77 -12.52
C GLU A 78 -6.75 12.25 -12.53
N TYR A 79 -7.02 11.56 -11.43
CA TYR A 79 -6.70 10.12 -11.31
C TYR A 79 -7.52 9.46 -10.20
N ILE A 80 -8.84 9.43 -10.38
CA ILE A 80 -9.74 8.87 -9.36
C ILE A 80 -9.48 7.38 -9.09
N ASP A 81 -8.96 6.64 -10.07
CA ASP A 81 -8.54 5.24 -9.95
C ASP A 81 -7.36 5.08 -8.98
N TYR A 82 -6.37 5.98 -9.08
CA TYR A 82 -5.26 6.06 -8.13
C TYR A 82 -5.75 6.47 -6.74
N ALA A 83 -6.57 7.52 -6.64
CA ALA A 83 -7.13 8.00 -5.37
C ALA A 83 -7.88 6.87 -4.64
N ALA A 84 -8.75 6.14 -5.36
CA ALA A 84 -9.44 4.97 -4.84
C ALA A 84 -8.47 3.88 -4.36
N SER A 85 -7.41 3.59 -5.13
CA SER A 85 -6.39 2.62 -4.72
C SER A 85 -5.68 3.01 -3.42
N LYS A 86 -5.43 4.30 -3.19
CA LYS A 86 -4.82 4.81 -1.95
C LYS A 86 -5.83 4.88 -0.81
N GLY A 87 -7.13 5.04 -1.10
CA GLY A 87 -8.20 4.81 -0.13
C GLY A 87 -8.23 3.36 0.37
N ALA A 88 -8.02 2.38 -0.52
CA ALA A 88 -7.91 0.97 -0.12
C ALA A 88 -6.70 0.73 0.82
N ILE A 89 -5.58 1.44 0.61
CA ILE A 89 -4.42 1.39 1.51
C ILE A 89 -4.73 1.96 2.90
N ASP A 90 -5.56 3.00 2.98
CA ASP A 90 -6.00 3.55 4.26
C ASP A 90 -6.83 2.52 5.04
N SER A 91 -7.78 1.85 4.37
CA SER A 91 -8.58 0.78 4.98
C SER A 91 -7.73 -0.43 5.37
N LEU A 92 -6.81 -0.87 4.50
CA LEU A 92 -5.87 -1.96 4.79
C LEU A 92 -5.03 -1.67 6.03
N THR A 93 -4.53 -0.44 6.15
CA THR A 93 -3.70 -0.02 7.29
C THR A 93 -4.47 -0.13 8.60
N THR A 94 -5.70 0.39 8.63
CA THR A 94 -6.56 0.34 9.83
C THR A 94 -6.94 -1.11 10.17
N GLY A 95 -7.29 -1.92 9.17
CA GLY A 95 -7.62 -3.33 9.41
C GLY A 95 -6.44 -4.10 10.03
N LEU A 96 -5.26 -4.00 9.41
CA LEU A 96 -4.08 -4.70 9.91
C LEU A 96 -3.57 -4.17 11.25
N SER A 97 -3.70 -2.87 11.54
CA SER A 97 -3.28 -2.35 12.84
C SER A 97 -4.11 -2.93 13.99
N LEU A 98 -5.40 -3.14 13.76
CA LEU A 98 -6.30 -3.76 14.74
C LEU A 98 -6.08 -5.28 14.82
N GLU A 99 -5.93 -5.95 13.68
CA GLU A 99 -5.71 -7.40 13.61
C GLU A 99 -4.42 -7.84 14.30
N LEU A 100 -3.35 -7.05 14.20
CA LEU A 100 -2.02 -7.40 14.70
C LEU A 100 -1.67 -6.77 16.06
N ALA A 101 -2.61 -6.06 16.68
CA ALA A 101 -2.37 -5.35 17.94
C ALA A 101 -1.89 -6.28 19.06
N ALA A 102 -2.49 -7.47 19.20
CA ALA A 102 -2.09 -8.47 20.20
C ALA A 102 -0.67 -9.02 20.00
N GLN A 103 -0.13 -8.93 18.77
CA GLN A 103 1.24 -9.31 18.44
C GLN A 103 2.23 -8.15 18.66
N ASN A 104 1.76 -7.01 19.18
CA ASN A 104 2.51 -5.77 19.32
C ASN A 104 3.12 -5.29 17.98
N ILE A 105 2.53 -5.66 16.84
CA ILE A 105 2.98 -5.22 15.52
C ILE A 105 2.26 -3.91 15.18
N ARG A 106 3.04 -2.88 14.88
CA ARG A 106 2.50 -1.55 14.52
C ARG A 106 2.27 -1.46 13.02
N VAL A 107 1.12 -0.94 12.61
CA VAL A 107 0.83 -0.71 11.19
C VAL A 107 0.36 0.74 11.00
N ASN A 108 1.07 1.49 10.18
CA ASN A 108 0.83 2.93 9.97
C ASN A 108 0.83 3.31 8.48
N CYS A 109 0.17 4.42 8.15
CA CYS A 109 0.10 4.94 6.79
C CYS A 109 0.63 6.37 6.74
N VAL A 110 1.58 6.63 5.83
CA VAL A 110 2.02 7.98 5.48
C VAL A 110 1.27 8.46 4.25
N ARG A 111 0.84 9.73 4.21
CA ARG A 111 0.07 10.30 3.09
C ARG A 111 0.78 11.50 2.50
N PRO A 112 1.73 11.28 1.57
CA PRO A 112 2.43 12.39 0.94
C PRO A 112 1.50 13.27 0.09
N GLY A 113 1.82 14.56 0.04
CA GLY A 113 1.38 15.47 -1.00
C GLY A 113 2.25 15.35 -2.26
N CYS A 114 2.51 16.46 -2.94
CA CYS A 114 3.48 16.49 -4.04
C CYS A 114 4.91 16.30 -3.50
N ILE A 115 5.66 15.38 -4.11
CA ILE A 115 7.08 15.16 -3.83
C ILE A 115 7.86 15.55 -5.08
N TYR A 116 8.86 16.41 -4.92
CA TYR A 116 9.76 16.83 -5.99
C TYR A 116 11.11 16.10 -5.84
N PRO A 117 11.82 15.82 -6.96
CA PRO A 117 13.17 15.28 -6.93
C PRO A 117 14.21 16.28 -6.38
#